data_AF-A0A5C9E9G9-F1
#
_entry.id   AF-A0A5C9E9G9-F1
#
_cell.length_a   1.000
_cell.length_b   1.000
_cell.length_c   1.000
_cell.angle_alpha   90.00
_cell.angle_beta   90.00
_cell.angle_gamma   90.00
#
_symmetry.space_group_name_H-M   'P 1'
#
loop_
_entity.id
_entity.type
_entity.pdbx_description
1 polymer ?
#
loop_
_entity_poly.entity_id
_entity_poly.type
_entity_poly.pdbx_seq_one_letter_code
_entity_poly.pdbx_strand_id
1 'polypeptide(L)' 'MNRTKKTKKTIKVFDILKWRLRGFKKEEALSWIKKGYRLSDAVYHKRQGRDLNSVKNLNQE' A
#
# COMPACT_ATOMS: atom_id res chain seq x y z
N MET A 1 16.66 16.10 -4.47
CA MET A 1 15.52 15.54 -5.23
C MET A 1 14.47 15.11 -4.22
N ASN A 2 13.56 16.01 -3.85
CA ASN A 2 12.75 15.91 -2.64
C ASN A 2 11.39 15.30 -2.94
N ARG A 3 11.16 14.03 -2.59
CA ARG A 3 9.82 13.43 -2.59
C ARG A 3 9.34 13.18 -1.15
N THR A 4 8.97 14.32 -0.55
CA THR A 4 7.77 14.58 0.27
C THR A 4 7.47 13.74 1.52
N LYS A 5 7.79 14.35 2.68
CA LYS A 5 6.94 14.56 3.87
C LYS A 5 6.11 13.35 4.35
N LYS A 6 6.60 12.72 5.42
CA LYS A 6 5.86 11.84 6.35
C LYS A 6 4.65 12.59 6.97
N THR A 7 3.57 12.78 6.21
CA THR A 7 2.30 13.22 6.78
C THR A 7 1.68 12.03 7.50
N LYS A 8 1.39 12.15 8.79
CA LYS A 8 0.46 11.27 9.53
C LYS A 8 -0.79 11.10 8.66
N LYS A 9 -0.85 10.00 7.92
CA LYS A 9 -1.86 9.80 6.88
C LYS A 9 -3.09 9.34 7.63
N THR A 10 -4.00 10.27 7.92
CA THR A 10 -5.35 9.94 8.36
C THR A 10 -5.90 8.96 7.34
N ILE A 11 -5.96 7.68 7.71
CA ILE A 11 -6.45 6.62 6.83
C ILE A 11 -7.94 6.90 6.67
N LYS A 12 -8.32 7.56 5.57
CA LYS A 12 -9.71 7.83 5.26
C LYS A 12 -10.38 6.48 5.01
N VAL A 13 -11.56 6.27 5.58
CA VAL A 13 -12.38 5.07 5.33
C VAL A 13 -12.60 4.85 3.83
N PHE A 14 -12.71 5.95 3.08
CA PHE A 14 -12.81 5.94 1.62
C PHE A 14 -11.59 5.32 0.91
N ASP A 15 -10.37 5.50 1.43
CA ASP A 15 -9.20 4.80 0.90
C ASP A 15 -9.41 3.30 1.08
N ILE A 16 -9.66 2.81 2.30
CA ILE A 16 -9.86 1.38 2.58
C ILE A 16 -10.93 0.76 1.67
N LEU A 17 -12.03 1.49 1.40
CA LEU A 17 -13.06 1.05 0.46
C LEU A 17 -12.50 0.85 -0.97
N LYS A 18 -11.69 1.77 -1.49
CA LYS A 18 -11.02 1.59 -2.78
C LYS A 18 -10.10 0.38 -2.81
N TRP A 19 -9.37 0.12 -1.72
CA TRP A 19 -8.55 -1.09 -1.60
C TRP A 19 -9.41 -2.36 -1.62
N ARG A 20 -10.53 -2.36 -0.89
CA ARG A 20 -11.49 -3.47 -0.88
C ARG A 20 -12.09 -3.74 -2.25
N LEU A 21 -12.47 -2.68 -2.99
CA LEU A 21 -12.96 -2.79 -4.38
C LEU A 21 -11.93 -3.38 -5.34
N ARG A 22 -10.63 -3.25 -5.03
CA ARG A 22 -9.54 -3.87 -5.79
C ARG A 22 -9.18 -5.29 -5.30
N GLY A 23 -9.96 -5.85 -4.38
CA GLY A 23 -9.75 -7.18 -3.84
C GLY A 23 -8.69 -7.27 -2.74
N PHE A 24 -8.32 -6.16 -2.10
CA PHE A 24 -7.44 -6.18 -0.92
C PHE A 24 -8.26 -6.34 0.36
N LYS A 25 -7.76 -7.15 1.29
CA LYS A 25 -8.33 -7.21 2.65
C LYS A 25 -8.03 -5.90 3.40
N LYS A 26 -8.87 -5.56 4.38
CA LYS A 26 -8.69 -4.35 5.21
C LYS A 26 -7.30 -4.30 5.86
N GLU A 27 -6.84 -5.41 6.41
CA GLU A 27 -5.53 -5.54 7.07
C GLU A 27 -4.37 -5.40 6.09
N GLU A 28 -4.51 -6.00 4.91
CA GLU A 28 -3.53 -5.92 3.82
C GLU A 28 -3.42 -4.46 3.34
N ALA A 29 -4.55 -3.82 3.05
CA ALA A 29 -4.63 -2.41 2.67
C ALA A 29 -3.99 -1.49 3.71
N LEU A 30 -4.31 -1.69 4.99
CA LEU A 30 -3.69 -0.94 6.09
C LEU A 30 -2.18 -1.12 6.10
N SER A 31 -1.69 -2.32 5.85
CA SER A 31 -0.26 -2.61 5.86
C SER A 31 0.46 -1.96 4.67
N TRP A 32 -0.14 -1.94 3.48
CA TRP A 32 0.37 -1.18 2.34
C TRP A 32 0.38 0.34 2.60
N ILE A 33 -0.72 0.89 3.15
CA ILE A 33 -0.84 2.32 3.48
C ILE A 33 0.17 2.70 4.57
N LYS A 34 0.35 1.87 5.59
CA LYS A 34 1.32 2.06 6.68
C LYS A 34 2.76 2.08 6.16
N LYS A 35 3.05 1.27 5.14
CA LYS A 35 4.34 1.31 4.43
C LYS A 35 4.47 2.49 3.45
N GLY A 36 3.43 3.28 3.26
CA GLY A 36 3.44 4.46 2.39
C GLY A 36 3.15 4.18 0.91
N TYR A 37 2.74 2.96 0.56
CA TYR A 37 2.38 2.61 -0.82
C TYR A 37 1.06 3.28 -1.22
N ARG A 38 0.95 3.63 -2.50
CA ARG A 38 -0.32 4.06 -3.09
C ARG A 38 -1.10 2.82 -3.54
N LEU A 39 -2.42 2.96 -3.64
CA LEU A 39 -3.29 1.90 -4.12
C LEU A 39 -2.85 1.37 -5.50
N SER A 40 -2.47 2.27 -6.40
CA SER A 40 -1.99 1.92 -7.74
C SER A 40 -0.75 1.02 -7.71
N ASP A 41 0.24 1.35 -6.87
CA ASP A 41 1.46 0.56 -6.72
C ASP A 41 1.15 -0.82 -6.15
N ALA A 42 0.33 -0.89 -5.10
CA ALA A 42 -0.04 -2.18 -4.52
C ALA A 42 -0.86 -3.05 -5.49
N VAL A 43 -1.79 -2.46 -6.24
CA VAL A 43 -2.54 -3.16 -7.30
C VAL A 43 -1.58 -3.70 -8.36
N TYR A 44 -0.58 -2.90 -8.76
CA TYR A 44 0.43 -3.32 -9.70
C TYR A 44 1.23 -4.53 -9.17
N HIS A 45 1.73 -4.46 -7.94
CA HIS A 45 2.45 -5.57 -7.32
C HIS A 45 1.60 -6.83 -7.19
N LYS A 46 0.34 -6.69 -6.77
CA LYS A 46 -0.60 -7.82 -6.67
C LYS A 46 -0.88 -8.46 -8.02
N ARG A 47 -1.00 -7.67 -9.09
CA ARG A 47 -1.12 -8.18 -10.47
C ARG A 47 0.12 -8.93 -10.94
N GLN A 48 1.31 -8.55 -10.45
CA GLN A 48 2.57 -9.23 -10.73
C GLN A 48 2.79 -10.48 -9.85
N GLY A 49 1.79 -10.87 -9.03
CA GLY A 49 1.94 -11.97 -8.08
C GLY A 49 2.88 -11.66 -6.91
N ARG A 50 3.20 -10.38 -6.67
CA ARG A 50 4.01 -9.95 -5.52
C ARG A 50 3.11 -9.48 -4.38
N ASP A 51 3.12 -10.22 -3.29
CA ASP A 51 2.48 -9.81 -2.05
C ASP A 51 3.27 -8.74 -1.32
N LEU A 52 2.59 -8.07 -0.38
CA LEU A 52 3.21 -7.07 0.50
C LEU A 52 4.48 -7.59 1.19
N ASN A 53 4.54 -8.89 1.47
CA ASN A 53 5.68 -9.53 2.12
C ASN A 53 6.89 -9.59 1.17
N SER A 54 6.64 -9.92 -0.11
CA SER A 54 7.66 -9.93 -1.16
C SER A 54 8.19 -8.52 -1.44
N VAL A 55 7.31 -7.51 -1.44
CA VAL A 55 7.71 -6.10 -1.62
C VAL A 55 8.45 -5.52 -0.41
N LYS A 56 8.24 -6.07 0.80
CA LYS A 56 8.96 -5.62 2.02
C LYS A 56 10.46 -5.84 1.92
N ASN A 57 10.86 -6.95 1.30
CA ASN A 57 12.25 -7.42 1.31
C ASN A 57 13.16 -6.54 0.42
N LEU A 58 12.60 -5.86 -0.58
CA LEU A 58 13.32 -4.99 -1.52
C LEU A 58 13.80 -3.63 -0.96
N ASN A 59 13.39 -3.25 0.26
CA ASN A 59 13.75 -1.95 0.86
C ASN A 59 14.62 -2.11 2.13
N GLN A 60 15.28 -3.26 2.34
CA GLN A 60 16.13 -3.55 3.51
C GLN A 60 17.57 -3.99 3.13
N GLU A 61 18.11 -3.50 2.01
CA GLU A 61 19.57 -3.48 1.77
C GLU A 61 20.13 -2.07 2.02
#